data_AF-A0A9Q1HFE0-F1
#
_entry.id   AF-A0A9Q1HFE0-F1
#
_cell.length_a   1.000
_cell.length_b   1.000
_cell.length_c   1.000
_cell.angle_alpha   90.00
_cell.angle_beta   90.00
_cell.angle_gamma   90.00
#
_symmetry.space_group_name_H-M   'P 1'
#
loop_
_entity.id
_entity.type
_entity.pdbx_description
1 polymer ?
#
loop_
_entity_poly.entity_id
_entity_poly.type
_entity_poly.pdbx_seq_one_letter_code
_entity_poly.pdbx_strand_id
1 'polypeptide(L)'
;MSHVLTLSIISVISVDSGSVIQDVRLVNGTSQSSGRIEVLHKGEWGTVCEDGWNLTDSNVVCRQLGYPTALETYRHAFFGEGSGFIWSNELQCIGNESFLSECKQDESRDPVCNHQQDVGVRCGSKRINVC
;
A
#
# COMPACT_ATOMS: atom_id res chain seq x y z
N MET A 1 -41.69 -24.40 -21.65
CA MET A 1 -41.81 -23.13 -20.91
C MET A 1 -40.45 -22.80 -20.35
N SER A 2 -39.93 -21.65 -20.76
CA SER A 2 -38.55 -21.16 -20.58
C SER A 2 -38.22 -20.75 -19.14
N HIS A 3 -36.91 -20.73 -18.81
CA HIS A 3 -36.11 -19.91 -17.85
C HIS A 3 -36.77 -19.37 -16.56
N VAL A 4 -36.11 -19.30 -15.38
CA VAL A 4 -34.90 -18.50 -15.09
C VAL A 4 -34.13 -19.03 -13.86
N LEU A 5 -32.80 -18.88 -13.90
CA LEU A 5 -31.83 -19.00 -12.80
C LEU A 5 -32.06 -17.93 -11.72
N THR A 6 -31.76 -18.25 -10.46
CA THR A 6 -31.30 -17.23 -9.50
C THR A 6 -29.97 -17.65 -8.89
N LEU A 7 -29.00 -16.74 -9.00
CA LEU A 7 -27.58 -16.83 -8.63
C LEU A 7 -27.31 -15.82 -7.50
N SER A 8 -26.39 -16.19 -6.60
CA SER A 8 -25.63 -15.34 -5.66
C SER A 8 -26.42 -14.90 -4.41
N ILE A 9 -25.94 -15.00 -3.15
CA ILE A 9 -24.62 -14.65 -2.58
C ILE A 9 -24.52 -15.29 -1.18
N ILE A 10 -23.71 -16.32 -0.98
CA ILE A 10 -22.88 -16.39 0.23
C ILE A 10 -21.49 -16.13 -0.30
N SER A 11 -21.06 -14.88 -0.12
CA SER A 11 -19.73 -14.41 -0.46
C SER A 11 -18.71 -15.43 0.01
N VAL A 12 -17.90 -15.90 -0.93
CA VAL A 12 -16.69 -16.67 -0.65
C VAL A 12 -15.89 -15.90 0.40
N ILE A 13 -15.79 -16.43 1.62
CA ILE A 13 -14.72 -16.00 2.53
C ILE A 13 -13.48 -16.68 1.99
N SER A 14 -12.93 -16.14 0.90
CA SER A 14 -11.57 -16.45 0.50
C SER A 14 -10.69 -15.88 1.60
N VAL A 15 -10.47 -16.64 2.67
CA VAL A 15 -9.32 -16.39 3.55
C VAL A 15 -8.10 -16.84 2.75
N ASP A 16 -7.72 -16.01 1.79
CA ASP A 16 -6.43 -16.13 1.16
C ASP A 16 -5.40 -15.91 2.25
N SER A 17 -4.77 -17.00 2.68
CA SER A 17 -3.76 -17.01 3.75
C SER A 17 -2.39 -16.52 3.22
N GLY A 18 -2.40 -15.81 2.09
CA GLY A 18 -1.24 -15.14 1.52
C GLY A 18 -0.77 -13.98 2.39
N SER A 19 0.46 -13.54 2.16
CA SER A 19 0.98 -12.33 2.76
C SER A 19 0.20 -11.13 2.19
N VAL A 20 -0.97 -10.78 2.74
CA VAL A 20 -1.81 -9.72 2.14
C VAL A 20 -1.71 -8.43 2.96
N ILE A 21 -1.41 -7.32 2.30
CA ILE A 21 -1.55 -5.97 2.85
C ILE A 21 -3.05 -5.64 2.92
N GLN A 22 -3.57 -5.45 4.14
CA GLN A 22 -4.99 -5.21 4.38
C GLN A 22 -5.36 -3.74 4.28
N ASP A 23 -4.46 -2.85 4.70
CA ASP A 23 -4.68 -1.41 4.71
C ASP A 23 -3.36 -0.63 4.69
N VAL A 24 -3.44 0.67 4.43
CA VAL A 24 -2.29 1.58 4.34
C VAL A 24 -2.61 2.89 5.08
N ARG A 25 -1.62 3.47 5.75
CA ARG A 25 -1.70 4.83 6.31
C ARG A 25 -0.40 5.60 6.15
N LEU A 26 -0.50 6.93 6.25
CA LEU A 26 0.65 7.83 6.28
C LEU A 26 0.86 8.39 7.68
N VAL A 27 2.09 8.36 8.17
CA VAL A 27 2.46 8.79 9.53
C VAL A 27 3.60 9.82 9.47
N ASN A 28 3.65 10.75 10.43
CA ASN A 28 4.70 11.77 10.58
C ASN A 28 4.89 12.73 9.39
N GLY A 29 3.89 12.86 8.51
CA GLY A 29 3.86 13.91 7.49
C GLY A 29 3.45 15.26 8.03
N THR A 30 3.81 16.32 7.30
CA THR A 30 3.34 17.69 7.57
C THR A 30 1.93 17.96 7.06
N SER A 31 1.37 17.05 6.26
CA SER A 31 0.00 17.09 5.77
C SER A 31 -0.60 15.69 5.75
N GLN A 32 -1.91 15.58 5.54
CA GLN A 32 -2.58 14.28 5.38
C GLN A 32 -2.13 13.54 4.12
N SER A 33 -1.54 14.24 3.15
CA SER A 33 -1.10 13.70 1.87
C SER A 33 0.39 13.38 1.84
N SER A 34 1.07 13.38 2.99
CA SER A 34 2.47 12.98 3.07
C SER A 34 2.76 12.19 4.34
N GLY A 35 3.83 11.42 4.35
CA GLY A 35 4.30 10.70 5.53
C GLY A 35 5.03 9.41 5.20
N ARG A 36 5.56 8.77 6.24
CA ARG A 36 6.04 7.38 6.21
C ARG A 36 4.87 6.47 5.87
N ILE A 37 5.10 5.51 4.99
CA ILE A 37 4.10 4.50 4.62
C ILE A 37 4.12 3.41 5.69
N GLU A 38 2.96 3.14 6.26
CA GLU A 38 2.73 1.99 7.11
C GLU A 38 1.64 1.11 6.52
N VAL A 39 1.83 -0.21 6.58
CA VAL A 39 0.91 -1.21 6.05
C VAL A 39 0.35 -2.06 7.19
N LEU A 40 -0.94 -2.40 7.09
CA LEU A 40 -1.58 -3.33 8.01
C LEU A 40 -1.44 -4.75 7.45
N HIS A 41 -0.76 -5.63 8.19
CA HIS A 41 -0.62 -7.03 7.83
C HIS A 41 -0.92 -7.90 9.06
N LYS A 42 -1.81 -8.89 8.91
CA LYS A 42 -2.22 -9.80 10.00
C LYS A 42 -2.67 -9.07 11.28
N GLY A 43 -3.29 -7.90 11.14
CA GLY A 43 -3.79 -7.10 12.25
C GLY A 43 -2.74 -6.23 12.94
N GLU A 44 -1.49 -6.23 12.48
CA GLU A 44 -0.41 -5.40 13.01
C GLU A 44 -0.01 -4.33 11.98
N TRP A 45 0.33 -3.14 12.47
CA TRP A 45 0.91 -2.09 11.64
C TRP A 45 2.44 -2.24 11.60
N GLY A 46 3.00 -2.14 10.42
CA GLY A 46 4.45 -2.16 10.19
C GLY A 46 4.85 -1.16 9.12
N THR A 47 6.15 -1.00 8.94
CA THR A 47 6.72 -0.09 7.95
C THR A 47 7.04 -0.82 6.66
N VAL A 48 7.54 -0.10 5.66
CA VAL A 48 7.87 -0.66 4.34
C VAL A 48 9.33 -0.36 4.04
N CYS A 49 10.06 -1.37 3.58
CA CYS A 49 11.46 -1.22 3.18
C CYS A 49 11.62 -0.45 1.87
N GLU A 50 12.72 0.27 1.72
CA GLU A 50 13.04 0.98 0.48
C GLU A 50 13.57 0.10 -0.66
N ASP A 51 14.07 -1.10 -0.35
CA ASP A 51 14.53 -2.04 -1.39
C ASP A 51 13.35 -2.53 -2.22
N GLY A 52 13.46 -2.47 -3.55
CA GLY A 52 12.36 -2.78 -4.47
C GLY A 52 11.24 -1.73 -4.54
N TRP A 53 11.08 -0.85 -3.54
CA TRP A 53 10.02 0.16 -3.52
C TRP A 53 10.27 1.30 -4.51
N ASN A 54 9.26 1.68 -5.29
CA ASN A 54 9.37 2.71 -6.32
C ASN A 54 8.14 3.65 -6.38
N LEU A 55 8.18 4.59 -7.34
CA LEU A 55 7.12 5.60 -7.51
C LEU A 55 5.79 4.98 -7.97
N THR A 56 5.83 3.86 -8.70
CA THR A 56 4.64 3.11 -9.14
C THR A 56 3.91 2.51 -7.94
N ASP A 57 4.63 1.91 -6.99
CA ASP A 57 4.03 1.38 -5.75
C ASP A 57 3.45 2.52 -4.91
N SER A 58 4.19 3.64 -4.85
CA SER A 58 3.75 4.86 -4.17
C SER A 58 2.47 5.45 -4.81
N ASN A 59 2.31 5.33 -6.13
CA ASN A 59 1.09 5.75 -6.82
C ASN A 59 -0.13 4.92 -6.37
N VAL A 60 0.03 3.60 -6.22
CA VAL A 60 -1.02 2.72 -5.71
C VAL A 60 -1.38 3.11 -4.27
N VAL A 61 -0.40 3.37 -3.40
CA VAL A 61 -0.64 3.90 -2.03
C VAL A 61 -1.48 5.17 -2.06
N CYS A 62 -1.08 6.16 -2.87
CA CYS A 62 -1.79 7.42 -2.94
C CYS A 62 -3.23 7.24 -3.44
N ARG A 63 -3.45 6.40 -4.46
CA ARG A 63 -4.78 6.08 -4.97
C ARG A 63 -5.65 5.37 -3.94
N GLN A 64 -5.09 4.39 -3.24
CA GLN A 64 -5.76 3.66 -2.16
C GLN A 64 -6.23 4.62 -1.05
N LEU A 65 -5.46 5.66 -0.74
CA LEU A 65 -5.80 6.73 0.22
C LEU A 65 -6.74 7.83 -0.36
N GLY A 66 -7.17 7.68 -1.61
CA GLY A 66 -8.06 8.61 -2.31
C GLY A 66 -7.39 9.88 -2.82
N TYR A 67 -6.08 9.86 -3.01
CA TYR A 67 -5.32 10.90 -3.73
C TYR A 67 -5.11 10.52 -5.19
N PRO A 68 -4.99 11.50 -6.11
CA PRO A 68 -4.94 11.19 -7.55
C PRO A 68 -3.64 10.51 -8.00
N THR A 69 -2.51 10.81 -7.35
CA THR A 69 -1.18 10.33 -7.75
C THR A 69 -0.19 10.52 -6.60
N ALA A 70 0.90 9.75 -6.60
CA ALA A 70 2.12 10.10 -5.90
C ALA A 70 2.87 11.19 -6.70
N LEU A 71 3.43 12.15 -5.98
CA LEU A 71 4.33 13.16 -6.55
C LEU A 71 5.78 12.81 -6.27
N GLU A 72 6.05 12.14 -5.14
CA GLU A 72 7.40 11.90 -4.66
C GLU A 72 7.44 10.72 -3.68
N THR A 73 8.50 9.93 -3.76
CA THR A 73 8.80 8.82 -2.83
C THR A 73 10.03 9.21 -2.03
N TYR A 74 9.96 9.09 -0.72
CA TYR A 74 11.05 9.37 0.20
C TYR A 74 11.64 8.07 0.73
N ARG A 75 12.95 8.12 0.99
CA ARG A 75 13.81 7.00 1.39
C ARG A 75 14.55 7.35 2.67
N HIS A 76 15.33 6.41 3.20
CA HIS A 76 16.19 6.64 4.37
C HIS A 76 15.45 7.23 5.59
N ALA A 77 14.25 6.72 5.89
CA ALA A 77 13.44 7.17 7.02
C ALA A 77 13.22 8.70 7.06
N PHE A 78 12.99 9.34 5.90
CA PHE A 78 12.81 10.80 5.81
C PHE A 78 11.75 11.38 6.75
N PHE A 79 10.64 10.65 6.96
CA PHE A 79 9.57 11.02 7.91
C PHE A 79 9.80 10.44 9.33
N GLY A 80 11.04 10.08 9.64
CA GLY A 80 11.44 9.37 10.84
C GLY A 80 11.23 7.86 10.73
N GLU A 81 11.98 7.13 11.54
CA GLU A 81 11.88 5.69 11.72
C GLU A 81 10.51 5.32 12.32
N GLY A 82 9.95 4.20 11.88
CA GLY A 82 8.81 3.57 12.53
C GLY A 82 9.24 2.50 13.52
N SER A 83 8.35 1.55 13.76
CA SER A 83 8.55 0.45 14.71
C SER A 83 7.72 -0.76 14.28
N GLY A 84 8.10 -1.95 14.71
CA GLY A 84 7.34 -3.18 14.45
C GLY A 84 7.97 -3.98 13.32
N PHE A 85 7.15 -4.72 12.58
CA PHE A 85 7.65 -5.47 11.41
C PHE A 85 7.94 -4.51 10.26
N ILE A 86 8.83 -4.94 9.36
CA ILE A 86 9.15 -4.24 8.12
C ILE A 86 8.66 -5.13 6.98
N TRP A 87 7.79 -4.58 6.13
CA TRP A 87 7.38 -5.23 4.90
C TRP A 87 8.53 -5.14 3.89
N SER A 88 9.19 -6.28 3.63
CA SER A 88 10.37 -6.40 2.76
C SER A 88 10.07 -7.00 1.38
N ASN A 89 8.89 -7.61 1.18
CA ASN A 89 8.53 -8.21 -0.11
C ASN A 89 8.38 -7.14 -1.18
N GLU A 90 9.13 -7.29 -2.29
CA GLU A 90 9.04 -6.40 -3.44
C GLU A 90 7.63 -6.49 -4.06
N LEU A 91 6.99 -5.33 -4.21
CA LEU A 91 5.72 -5.21 -4.92
C LEU A 91 6.01 -4.83 -6.38
N GLN A 92 5.52 -5.63 -7.31
CA GLN A 92 5.63 -5.40 -8.75
C GLN A 92 4.34 -4.74 -9.26
N CYS A 93 3.97 -3.59 -8.68
CA CYS A 93 2.78 -2.86 -9.11
C CYS A 93 2.95 -2.35 -10.56
N ILE A 94 1.86 -2.37 -11.33
CA ILE A 94 1.77 -1.79 -12.68
C ILE A 94 1.38 -0.31 -12.60
N GLY A 95 0.75 0.10 -11.50
CA GLY A 95 0.39 1.48 -11.15
C GLY A 95 -1.09 1.84 -11.38
N ASN A 96 -1.91 0.90 -11.84
CA ASN A 96 -3.34 1.08 -12.06
C ASN A 96 -4.21 0.32 -11.04
N GLU A 97 -3.58 -0.45 -10.18
CA GLU A 97 -4.19 -1.14 -9.04
C GLU A 97 -4.89 -0.13 -8.12
N SER A 98 -5.96 -0.60 -7.47
CA SER A 98 -6.68 0.19 -6.48
C SER A 98 -6.13 -0.02 -5.08
N PHE A 99 -5.51 -1.17 -4.82
CA PHE A 99 -4.95 -1.56 -3.52
C PHE A 99 -3.59 -2.21 -3.69
N LEU A 100 -2.69 -2.03 -2.71
CA LEU A 100 -1.38 -2.72 -2.71
C LEU A 100 -1.51 -4.25 -2.71
N SER A 101 -2.58 -4.79 -2.14
CA SER A 101 -2.88 -6.23 -2.16
C SER A 101 -3.08 -6.81 -3.56
N GLU A 102 -3.38 -5.97 -4.55
CA GLU A 102 -3.57 -6.38 -5.94
C GLU A 102 -2.24 -6.42 -6.72
N CYS A 103 -1.20 -5.80 -6.19
CA CYS A 103 0.12 -5.85 -6.80
C CYS A 103 0.71 -7.25 -6.65
N LYS A 104 1.35 -7.74 -7.72
CA LYS A 104 2.09 -9.01 -7.66
C LYS A 104 3.24 -8.87 -6.66
N GLN A 105 3.33 -9.83 -5.74
CA GLN A 105 4.43 -9.89 -4.79
C GLN A 105 5.54 -10.78 -5.34
N ASP A 106 6.79 -10.34 -5.20
CA ASP A 106 7.96 -11.15 -5.47
C ASP A 106 8.50 -11.71 -4.15
N GLU A 107 8.12 -12.96 -3.84
CA GLU A 107 8.57 -13.67 -2.65
C GLU A 107 9.97 -14.31 -2.83
N SER A 108 10.59 -14.16 -4.01
CA SER A 108 11.95 -14.70 -4.24
C SER A 108 13.03 -13.85 -3.59
N ARG A 109 12.68 -12.64 -3.15
CA ARG A 109 13.56 -11.68 -2.50
C ARG A 109 13.08 -11.40 -1.08
N ASP A 110 14.01 -11.51 -0.14
CA ASP A 110 13.80 -11.12 1.25
C ASP A 110 14.98 -10.24 1.69
N PRO A 111 14.97 -8.95 1.33
CA PRO A 111 16.05 -8.04 1.71
C PRO A 111 16.05 -7.85 3.23
N VAL A 112 17.24 -7.87 3.83
CA VAL A 112 17.41 -7.54 5.24
C VAL A 112 17.32 -6.04 5.40
N CYS A 113 16.21 -5.57 5.97
CA CYS A 113 15.94 -4.15 6.18
C CYS A 113 15.92 -3.78 7.67
N ASN A 114 16.24 -2.51 7.96
CA ASN A 114 16.02 -1.90 9.27
C ASN A 114 15.20 -0.60 9.12
N HIS A 115 14.75 0.00 10.24
CA HIS A 115 13.88 1.18 10.17
C HIS A 115 14.54 2.43 9.58
N GLN A 116 15.88 2.48 9.46
CA GLN A 116 16.55 3.56 8.73
C GLN A 116 16.22 3.52 7.23
N GLN A 117 15.65 2.43 6.74
CA GLN A 117 15.26 2.22 5.35
C GLN A 117 13.74 2.33 5.14
N ASP A 118 13.00 2.88 6.10
CA ASP A 118 11.56 3.09 5.95
C ASP A 118 11.26 4.09 4.84
N VAL A 119 10.30 3.75 3.98
CA VAL A 119 9.84 4.64 2.89
C VAL A 119 8.69 5.53 3.28
N GLY A 120 8.61 6.67 2.60
CA GLY A 120 7.48 7.58 2.66
C GLY A 120 7.03 8.03 1.28
N VAL A 121 5.93 8.77 1.26
CA VAL A 121 5.38 9.33 0.03
C VAL A 121 4.83 10.73 0.28
N ARG A 122 4.80 11.54 -0.78
CA ARG A 122 3.92 12.72 -0.87
C ARG A 122 2.98 12.54 -2.05
N CYS A 123 1.70 12.45 -1.74
CA CYS A 123 0.61 12.40 -2.70
C CYS A 123 0.24 13.81 -3.20
N GLY A 124 -0.34 13.85 -4.40
CA GLY A 124 -0.94 15.05 -4.96
C GLY A 124 -2.20 15.46 -4.20
N SER A 125 -2.51 16.75 -4.22
CA SER A 125 -3.73 17.27 -3.60
C SER A 125 -4.96 16.57 -4.17
N LYS A 126 -5.91 16.20 -3.30
CA LYS A 126 -7.24 15.76 -3.75
C LYS A 126 -7.82 16.88 -4.61
N ARG A 127 -8.40 16.54 -5.76
CA ARG A 127 -9.14 17.53 -6.54
C ARG A 127 -10.33 17.95 -5.69
N ILE A 128 -10.28 19.17 -5.13
CA ILE A 128 -11.46 19.78 -4.54
C ILE A 128 -12.34 20.16 -5.73
N ASN A 129 -13.38 19.36 -5.97
CA ASN A 129 -14.51 19.85 -6.73
C ASN A 129 -15.15 20.93 -5.86
N VAL A 130 -14.79 22.19 -6.11
CA VAL A 130 -15.55 23.32 -5.59
C VAL A 130 -16.88 23.25 -6.34
N CYS A 131 -17.91 22.74 -5.66
CA CYS A 131 -19.29 22.77 -6.11
C CYS A 131 -19.82 24.20 -6.09
#